data_AF-A0A1H5LZN9-F1
#
_entry.id   AF-A0A1H5LZN9-F1
#
_cell.length_a   1.000
_cell.length_b   1.000
_cell.length_c   1.000
_cell.angle_alpha   90.00
_cell.angle_beta   90.00
_cell.angle_gamma   90.00
#
_symmetry.space_group_name_H-M   'P 1'
#
loop_
_entity.id
_entity.type
_entity.pdbx_description
1 polymer ?
#
loop_
_entity_poly.entity_id
_entity_poly.type
_entity_poly.pdbx_seq_one_letter_code
_entity_poly.pdbx_strand_id
1 'polypeptide(L)'
;MRAAPRRRTATGRYRIPLADADASNNTELTSTATTSRHRSYPHPGGLSTAHRLNLRLDGSLDLGAARACLTGADRIGHPSPQLWETPTTIRQTLNNAATGDGDIYDARAHASQFAVTAATFCATAAGGRSVQRGEPTERMVREAAFSMVCTSTPEIKSRMLTARSP
;
A
#
# COMPACT_ATOMS: atom_id res chain seq x y z
N MET A 1 26.54 -46.60 -24.29
CA MET A 1 26.45 -45.88 -23.00
C MET A 1 25.88 -44.50 -23.26
N ARG A 2 24.59 -44.27 -22.95
CA ARG A 2 23.82 -43.09 -23.37
C ARG A 2 24.00 -41.97 -22.34
N ALA A 3 24.50 -40.81 -22.76
CA ALA A 3 24.67 -39.64 -21.90
C ALA A 3 23.31 -39.12 -21.38
N ALA A 4 23.24 -38.84 -20.07
CA ALA A 4 22.06 -38.26 -19.43
C ALA A 4 21.84 -36.79 -19.88
N PRO A 5 20.59 -36.33 -20.04
CA PRO A 5 20.32 -34.99 -20.53
C PRO A 5 20.62 -33.92 -19.45
N ARG A 6 21.35 -32.87 -19.85
CA ARG A 6 21.55 -31.65 -19.05
C ARG A 6 20.18 -31.02 -18.73
N ARG A 7 19.82 -30.95 -17.44
CA ARG A 7 18.69 -30.15 -16.97
C ARG A 7 18.96 -28.67 -17.28
N ARG A 8 18.20 -28.10 -18.21
CA ARG A 8 18.04 -26.65 -18.34
C ARG A 8 17.22 -26.15 -17.15
N THR A 9 17.83 -25.36 -16.28
CA THR A 9 17.12 -24.57 -15.28
C THR A 9 16.55 -23.32 -15.96
N ALA A 10 15.24 -23.29 -16.17
CA ALA A 10 14.54 -22.09 -16.61
C ALA A 10 14.01 -21.36 -15.37
N THR A 11 14.59 -20.20 -15.05
CA THR A 11 13.99 -19.22 -14.15
C THR A 11 12.94 -18.44 -14.95
N GLY A 12 11.68 -18.86 -14.87
CA GLY A 12 10.56 -18.08 -15.42
C GLY A 12 10.26 -16.89 -14.51
N ARG A 13 10.27 -15.67 -15.07
CA ARG A 13 9.70 -14.48 -14.41
C ARG A 13 8.37 -14.19 -15.09
N TYR A 14 7.26 -14.42 -14.39
CA TYR A 14 5.94 -14.05 -14.89
C TYR A 14 5.55 -12.69 -14.31
N ARG A 15 5.23 -11.73 -15.17
CA ARG A 15 4.71 -10.42 -14.74
C ARG A 15 3.26 -10.61 -14.34
N ILE A 16 2.92 -10.21 -13.11
CA ILE A 16 1.54 -10.18 -12.65
C ILE A 16 0.98 -8.80 -13.04
N PRO A 17 0.02 -8.71 -13.97
CA PRO A 17 -0.61 -7.45 -14.29
C PRO A 17 -1.46 -7.02 -13.10
N LEU A 18 -1.01 -6.00 -12.37
CA LEU A 18 -1.85 -5.34 -11.38
C LEU A 18 -2.49 -4.12 -12.03
N ALA A 19 -3.81 -4.07 -12.00
CA ALA A 19 -4.53 -2.87 -12.41
C ALA A 19 -4.09 -1.66 -11.56
N ASP A 20 -3.75 -1.87 -10.29
CA ASP A 20 -3.67 -0.78 -9.31
C ASP A 20 -2.23 -0.33 -9.01
N ALA A 21 -1.25 -0.99 -9.63
CA ALA A 21 0.18 -0.69 -9.52
C ALA A 21 0.87 -0.98 -10.86
N ASP A 22 0.29 -0.50 -11.96
CA ASP A 22 0.69 -0.87 -13.33
C ASP A 22 2.15 -0.46 -13.67
N ALA A 23 2.65 0.57 -12.98
CA ALA A 23 4.05 1.01 -13.06
C ALA A 23 5.01 0.19 -12.18
N SER A 24 4.51 -0.65 -11.27
CA SER A 24 5.30 -1.51 -10.40
C SER A 24 5.57 -2.86 -11.06
N ASN A 25 6.83 -3.31 -10.97
CA ASN A 25 7.24 -4.59 -11.55
C ASN A 25 6.92 -5.76 -10.62
N ASN A 26 5.64 -6.12 -10.56
CA ASN A 26 5.20 -7.26 -9.75
C ASN A 26 5.46 -8.56 -10.50
N THR A 27 6.31 -9.40 -9.91
CA THR A 27 6.76 -10.65 -10.51
C THR A 27 6.60 -11.80 -9.55
N GLU A 28 6.12 -12.93 -10.05
CA GLU A 28 6.17 -14.18 -9.31
C GLU A 28 7.60 -14.73 -9.36
N LEU A 29 8.15 -15.07 -8.19
CA LEU A 29 9.45 -15.73 -8.06
C LEU A 29 9.25 -17.14 -7.55
N THR A 30 9.43 -18.13 -8.42
CA THR A 30 9.47 -19.54 -8.01
C THR A 30 10.90 -19.91 -7.61
N SER A 31 11.15 -20.14 -6.33
CA SER A 31 12.42 -20.69 -5.88
C SER A 31 12.40 -22.21 -5.96
N THR A 32 13.41 -22.79 -6.63
CA THR A 32 13.75 -24.21 -6.51
C THR A 32 14.94 -24.31 -5.56
N ALA A 33 14.94 -25.34 -4.69
CA ALA A 33 15.84 -25.54 -3.56
C ALA A 33 17.19 -24.79 -3.68
N THR A 34 17.22 -23.57 -3.13
CA THR A 34 18.37 -22.68 -3.20
C THR A 34 19.01 -22.70 -1.82
N THR A 35 20.24 -23.21 -1.73
CA THR A 35 20.98 -23.26 -0.46
C THR A 35 21.46 -21.86 -0.09
N SER A 36 20.64 -21.08 0.61
CA SER A 36 21.04 -19.78 1.16
C SER A 36 21.88 -20.00 2.43
N ARG A 37 23.15 -19.59 2.43
CA ARG A 37 24.04 -19.69 3.61
C ARG A 37 23.78 -18.64 4.70
N HIS A 38 22.86 -17.70 4.48
CA HIS A 38 22.45 -16.72 5.49
C HIS A 38 20.97 -16.87 5.80
N ARG A 39 20.67 -17.45 6.97
CA ARG A 39 19.33 -17.49 7.54
C ARG A 39 19.17 -16.27 8.43
N SER A 40 18.69 -15.16 7.87
CA SER A 40 18.25 -14.02 8.66
C SER A 40 16.91 -14.36 9.28
N TYR A 41 16.92 -14.73 10.57
CA TYR A 41 15.69 -14.90 11.33
C TYR A 41 15.20 -13.53 11.82
N PRO A 42 13.87 -13.33 11.93
CA PRO A 42 13.35 -12.23 12.71
C PRO A 42 13.81 -12.37 14.17
N HIS A 43 14.37 -11.29 14.73
CA HIS A 43 14.80 -11.26 16.12
C HIS A 43 13.59 -11.43 17.06
N PRO A 44 13.70 -12.27 18.11
CA PRO A 44 12.72 -12.31 19.19
C PRO A 44 12.92 -11.08 20.08
N GLY A 45 12.25 -9.97 19.75
CA GLY A 45 12.39 -8.72 20.50
C GLY A 45 11.81 -7.52 19.76
N GLY A 46 10.47 -7.37 19.80
CA GLY A 46 9.76 -6.21 19.25
C GLY A 46 9.95 -5.98 17.74
N LEU A 47 9.28 -4.96 17.20
CA LEU A 47 9.64 -4.49 15.85
C LEU A 47 11.03 -3.88 15.88
N SER A 48 11.86 -4.20 14.89
CA SER A 48 13.08 -3.46 14.64
C SER A 48 12.76 -2.03 14.18
N THR A 49 13.65 -1.08 14.46
CA THR A 49 13.52 0.30 13.96
C THR A 49 13.43 0.34 12.44
N ALA A 50 14.19 -0.51 11.74
CA ALA A 50 14.12 -0.62 10.29
C ALA A 50 12.72 -1.04 9.80
N HIS A 51 12.08 -2.00 10.47
CA HIS A 51 10.73 -2.41 10.10
C HIS A 51 9.71 -1.29 10.35
N ARG A 52 9.79 -0.58 11.49
CA ARG A 52 8.96 0.60 11.75
C ARG A 52 9.13 1.70 10.69
N LEU A 53 10.36 1.96 10.25
CA LEU A 53 10.65 2.93 9.20
C LEU A 53 10.07 2.51 7.86
N ASN A 54 10.18 1.24 7.48
CA ASN A 54 9.56 0.72 6.26
C ASN A 54 8.04 0.89 6.29
N LEU A 55 7.41 0.52 7.40
CA LEU A 55 5.98 0.74 7.58
C LEU A 55 5.64 2.22 7.40
N ARG A 56 6.35 3.13 8.05
CA ARG A 56 6.16 4.58 7.85
C ARG A 56 6.24 4.95 6.36
N LEU A 57 7.29 4.54 5.66
CA LEU A 57 7.46 4.86 4.24
C LEU A 57 6.25 4.41 3.42
N ASP A 58 5.75 3.20 3.65
CA ASP A 58 4.53 2.71 2.99
C ASP A 58 3.31 3.59 3.31
N GLY A 59 3.15 4.03 4.57
CA GLY A 59 2.06 4.94 4.95
C GLY A 59 2.16 6.32 4.31
N SER A 60 3.34 6.70 3.83
CA SER A 60 3.54 7.96 3.11
C SER A 60 3.00 7.89 1.69
N LEU A 61 3.06 6.70 1.08
CA LEU A 61 2.49 6.45 -0.23
C LEU A 61 0.97 6.59 -0.16
N ASP A 62 0.35 6.05 0.88
CA ASP A 62 -1.10 6.16 1.12
C ASP A 62 -1.54 7.63 1.26
N LEU A 63 -0.78 8.43 2.01
CA LEU A 63 -1.05 9.87 2.14
C LEU A 63 -0.82 10.64 0.84
N GLY A 64 0.10 10.19 -0.01
CA GLY A 64 0.30 10.72 -1.35
C GLY A 64 -0.91 10.46 -2.25
N ALA A 65 -1.42 9.23 -2.25
CA ALA A 65 -2.63 8.85 -2.96
C ALA A 65 -3.85 9.66 -2.48
N ALA A 66 -4.02 9.80 -1.16
CA ALA A 66 -5.09 10.62 -0.58
C ALA A 66 -5.02 12.08 -1.04
N ARG A 67 -3.83 12.70 -1.01
CA ARG A 67 -3.63 14.07 -1.50
C ARG A 67 -3.94 14.22 -2.98
N ALA A 68 -3.57 13.24 -3.81
CA ALA A 68 -3.90 13.26 -5.23
C ALA A 68 -5.43 13.23 -5.45
N CYS A 69 -6.15 12.41 -4.67
CA CYS A 69 -7.61 12.36 -4.71
C CYS A 69 -8.24 13.69 -4.31
N LEU A 70 -7.81 14.27 -3.19
CA LEU A 70 -8.34 15.55 -2.70
C LEU A 70 -8.03 16.70 -3.66
N THR A 71 -6.82 16.71 -4.25
CA THR A 71 -6.46 17.68 -5.29
C THR A 71 -7.33 17.50 -6.53
N GLY A 72 -7.64 16.26 -6.91
CA GLY A 72 -8.55 15.94 -8.00
C GLY A 72 -9.96 16.47 -7.73
N ALA A 73 -10.48 16.26 -6.51
CA ALA A 73 -11.80 16.74 -6.09
C ALA A 73 -11.89 18.27 -6.06
N ASP A 74 -10.85 18.94 -5.55
CA ASP A 74 -10.75 20.40 -5.57
C ASP A 74 -10.78 20.97 -7.00
N ARG A 75 -10.01 20.37 -7.92
CA ARG A 75 -9.99 20.77 -9.35
C ARG A 75 -11.35 20.66 -10.04
N ILE A 76 -12.20 19.74 -9.62
CA ILE A 76 -13.56 19.58 -10.16
C ILE A 76 -14.62 20.34 -9.36
N GLY A 77 -14.20 21.23 -8.44
CA GLY A 77 -15.09 22.15 -7.72
C GLY A 77 -15.67 21.61 -6.41
N HIS A 78 -15.11 20.53 -5.86
CA HIS A 78 -15.56 19.90 -4.63
C HIS A 78 -14.45 19.84 -3.57
N PRO A 79 -13.97 21.00 -3.06
CA PRO A 79 -13.01 21.02 -1.97
C PRO A 79 -13.64 20.43 -0.69
N SER A 80 -12.83 19.73 0.09
CA SER A 80 -13.22 19.28 1.44
C SER A 80 -12.14 19.70 2.45
N PRO A 81 -12.32 20.85 3.12
CA PRO A 81 -11.39 21.32 4.16
C PRO A 81 -11.23 20.29 5.29
N GLN A 82 -12.32 19.61 5.65
CA GLN A 82 -12.34 18.56 6.68
C GLN A 82 -11.37 17.41 6.34
N LEU A 83 -11.37 16.95 5.10
CA LEU A 83 -10.43 15.92 4.65
C LEU A 83 -9.03 16.47 4.38
N TRP A 84 -8.89 17.75 4.02
CA TRP A 84 -7.61 18.36 3.64
C TRP A 84 -6.59 18.42 4.77
N GLU A 85 -7.03 18.60 6.01
CA GLU A 85 -6.15 18.71 7.18
C GLU A 85 -5.73 17.34 7.74
N THR A 86 -6.57 16.33 7.57
CA THR A 86 -6.40 14.96 8.08
C THR A 86 -5.04 14.30 7.73
N PRO A 87 -4.48 14.44 6.50
CA PRO A 87 -3.17 13.88 6.16
C PRO A 87 -2.03 14.35 7.09
N THR A 88 -2.11 15.59 7.61
CA THR A 88 -1.07 16.12 8.48
C THR A 88 -1.06 15.41 9.83
N THR A 89 -2.24 15.18 10.41
CA THR A 89 -2.42 14.45 11.67
C THR A 89 -1.97 12.99 11.53
N ILE A 90 -2.36 12.31 10.44
CA ILE A 90 -1.94 10.93 10.18
C ILE A 90 -0.41 10.86 10.00
N ARG A 91 0.18 11.81 9.27
CA ARG A 91 1.64 11.88 9.10
C ARG A 91 2.38 12.04 10.43
N GLN A 92 1.85 12.87 11.34
CA GLN A 92 2.42 13.03 12.69
C GLN A 92 2.31 11.73 13.48
N THR A 93 1.15 11.07 13.44
CA THR A 93 0.95 9.77 14.10
C THR A 93 1.92 8.71 13.57
N LEU A 94 2.11 8.64 12.25
CA LEU A 94 3.10 7.75 11.62
C LEU A 94 4.54 8.07 12.05
N ASN A 95 4.90 9.36 12.17
CA ASN A 95 6.23 9.76 12.61
C ASN A 95 6.50 9.33 14.06
N ASN A 96 5.56 9.60 14.96
CA ASN A 96 5.69 9.26 16.38
C ASN A 96 5.78 7.74 16.57
N ALA A 97 4.89 6.99 15.91
CA ALA A 97 4.89 5.53 15.98
C ALA A 97 6.18 4.93 15.38
N ALA A 98 6.78 5.57 14.37
CA ALA A 98 8.05 5.13 13.82
C ALA A 98 9.23 5.27 14.81
N THR A 99 9.19 6.29 15.67
CA THR A 99 10.17 6.48 16.76
C THR A 99 9.85 5.66 18.01
N GLY A 100 8.77 4.86 17.99
CA GLY A 100 8.34 4.02 19.10
C GLY A 100 7.32 4.66 20.04
N ASP A 101 6.88 5.89 19.74
CA ASP A 101 5.83 6.59 20.46
C ASP A 101 4.48 6.35 19.78
N GLY A 102 3.87 5.20 20.10
CA GLY A 102 2.57 4.77 19.57
C GLY A 102 2.63 3.49 18.76
N ASP A 103 1.47 3.08 18.25
CA ASP A 103 1.30 1.84 17.49
C ASP A 103 1.42 2.08 15.99
N ILE A 104 2.51 1.58 15.40
CA ILE A 104 2.79 1.75 13.97
C ILE A 104 1.79 1.01 13.09
N TYR A 105 1.22 -0.10 13.56
CA TYR A 105 0.23 -0.85 12.79
C TYR A 105 -1.11 -0.12 12.76
N ASP A 106 -1.51 0.53 13.85
CA ASP A 106 -2.70 1.41 13.88
C ASP A 106 -2.51 2.62 12.98
N ALA A 107 -1.37 3.31 13.12
CA ALA A 107 -1.04 4.46 12.29
C ALA A 107 -1.05 4.10 10.80
N ARG A 108 -0.58 2.88 10.46
CA ARG A 108 -0.64 2.36 9.09
C ARG A 108 -2.03 2.00 8.63
N ALA A 109 -2.80 1.30 9.44
CA ALA A 109 -4.19 0.98 9.11
C ALA A 109 -5.00 2.25 8.81
N HIS A 110 -4.84 3.28 9.66
CA HIS A 110 -5.53 4.55 9.50
C HIS A 110 -5.11 5.29 8.22
N ALA A 111 -3.83 5.26 7.84
CA ALA A 111 -3.36 5.90 6.61
C ALA A 111 -3.98 5.28 5.35
N SER A 112 -4.04 3.95 5.24
CA SER A 112 -4.63 3.30 4.06
C SER A 112 -6.15 3.46 4.02
N GLN A 113 -6.82 3.37 5.17
CA GLN A 113 -8.25 3.67 5.25
C GLN A 113 -8.55 5.10 4.80
N PHE A 114 -7.75 6.07 5.24
CA PHE A 114 -7.92 7.45 4.83
C PHE A 114 -7.70 7.64 3.33
N ALA A 115 -6.75 6.92 2.71
CA ALA A 115 -6.58 6.92 1.26
C ALA A 115 -7.85 6.45 0.54
N VAL A 116 -8.50 5.38 1.03
CA VAL A 116 -9.78 4.88 0.49
C VAL A 116 -10.90 5.89 0.70
N THR A 117 -10.99 6.52 1.86
CA THR A 117 -11.99 7.58 2.14
C THR A 117 -11.83 8.75 1.17
N ALA A 118 -10.61 9.26 0.99
CA ALA A 118 -10.32 10.35 0.06
C ALA A 118 -10.62 9.97 -1.40
N ALA A 119 -10.30 8.75 -1.81
CA ALA A 119 -10.61 8.25 -3.14
C ALA A 119 -12.11 8.09 -3.37
N THR A 120 -12.85 7.60 -2.38
CA THR A 120 -14.31 7.46 -2.44
C THR A 120 -14.99 8.84 -2.52
N PHE A 121 -14.50 9.81 -1.74
CA PHE A 121 -14.95 11.20 -1.85
C PHE A 121 -14.71 11.76 -3.25
N CYS A 122 -13.51 11.60 -3.80
CA CYS A 122 -13.16 12.04 -5.16
C CYS A 122 -14.02 11.36 -6.23
N ALA A 123 -14.25 10.05 -6.12
CA ALA A 123 -15.10 9.29 -7.03
C ALA A 123 -16.56 9.77 -7.00
N THR A 124 -17.08 10.04 -5.80
CA THR A 124 -18.43 10.58 -5.60
C THR A 124 -18.56 11.98 -6.20
N ALA A 125 -17.56 12.84 -5.99
CA ALA A 125 -17.51 14.18 -6.58
C ALA A 125 -17.43 14.15 -8.11
N ALA A 126 -16.67 13.21 -8.68
CA ALA A 126 -16.54 13.05 -10.14
C ALA A 126 -17.77 12.38 -10.79
N GLY A 127 -18.64 11.73 -10.00
CA GLY A 127 -19.83 11.03 -10.48
C GLY A 127 -19.48 9.87 -11.43
N GLY A 128 -20.31 9.65 -12.44
CA GLY A 128 -20.17 8.52 -13.39
C GLY A 128 -18.87 8.50 -14.19
N ARG A 129 -18.14 9.63 -14.27
CA ARG A 129 -16.80 9.66 -14.89
C ARG A 129 -15.77 8.88 -14.09
N SER A 130 -15.97 8.71 -12.78
CA SER A 130 -15.04 7.99 -11.91
C SER A 130 -14.82 6.52 -12.28
N VAL A 131 -15.77 5.91 -13.00
CA VAL A 131 -15.71 4.51 -13.43
C VAL A 131 -15.37 4.34 -14.91
N GLN A 132 -15.13 5.44 -15.63
CA GLN A 132 -14.74 5.37 -17.04
C GLN A 132 -13.25 5.05 -17.16
N ARG A 133 -12.93 4.16 -18.10
CA ARG A 133 -11.53 3.78 -18.36
C ARG A 133 -10.71 4.99 -18.81
N GLY A 134 -9.55 5.15 -18.18
CA GLY A 134 -8.60 6.21 -18.51
C GLY A 134 -8.88 7.55 -17.82
N GLU A 135 -9.99 7.66 -17.07
CA GLU A 135 -10.19 8.81 -16.19
C GLU A 135 -9.24 8.73 -14.99
N PRO A 136 -8.59 9.83 -14.58
CA PRO A 136 -7.66 9.82 -13.45
C PRO A 136 -8.28 9.26 -12.16
N THR A 137 -9.56 9.51 -11.94
CA THR A 137 -10.30 9.04 -10.75
C THR A 137 -10.42 7.52 -10.71
N GLU A 138 -10.56 6.84 -11.86
CA GLU A 138 -10.56 5.38 -11.94
C GLU A 138 -9.23 4.81 -11.42
N ARG A 139 -8.11 5.41 -11.82
CA ARG A 139 -6.77 5.03 -11.35
C ARG A 139 -6.60 5.33 -9.86
N MET A 140 -7.08 6.47 -9.38
CA MET A 140 -6.96 6.86 -7.97
C MET A 140 -7.70 5.90 -7.03
N VAL A 141 -8.92 5.47 -7.37
CA VAL A 141 -9.68 4.48 -6.59
C VAL A 141 -8.93 3.16 -6.50
N ARG A 142 -8.37 2.73 -7.64
CA ARG A 142 -7.55 1.52 -7.74
C ARG A 142 -6.31 1.60 -6.85
N GLU A 143 -5.52 2.66 -6.97
CA GLU A 143 -4.31 2.86 -6.16
C GLU A 143 -4.63 2.94 -4.65
N ALA A 144 -5.73 3.59 -4.28
CA ALA A 144 -6.18 3.62 -2.89
C ALA A 144 -6.59 2.22 -2.40
N ALA A 145 -7.28 1.42 -3.20
CA ALA A 145 -7.60 0.03 -2.85
C ALA A 145 -6.33 -0.82 -2.69
N PHE A 146 -5.33 -0.60 -3.55
CA PHE A 146 -4.04 -1.30 -3.45
C PHE A 146 -3.31 -1.02 -2.13
N SER A 147 -3.43 0.19 -1.57
CA SER A 147 -2.83 0.52 -0.28
C SER A 147 -3.32 -0.35 0.89
N MET A 148 -4.54 -0.89 0.80
CA MET A 148 -5.12 -1.76 1.82
C MET A 148 -4.48 -3.16 1.83
N VAL A 149 -3.89 -3.58 0.71
CA VAL A 149 -3.39 -4.95 0.51
C VAL A 149 -1.88 -5.00 0.36
N CYS A 150 -1.27 -4.00 -0.26
CA CYS A 150 0.16 -3.91 -0.45
C CYS A 150 0.86 -3.68 0.89
N THR A 151 1.98 -4.40 1.09
CA THR A 151 2.82 -4.35 2.30
C THR A 151 2.07 -4.46 3.64
N SER A 152 0.84 -4.97 3.62
CA SER A 152 -0.01 -5.13 4.79
C SER A 152 0.28 -6.45 5.52
N THR A 153 0.46 -6.38 6.83
CA THR A 153 0.58 -7.55 7.71
C THR A 153 -0.80 -7.96 8.24
N PRO A 154 -0.97 -9.19 8.78
CA PRO A 154 -2.22 -9.58 9.44
C PRO A 154 -2.66 -8.61 10.54
N GLU A 155 -1.70 -8.05 11.27
CA GLU A 155 -1.91 -7.05 12.33
C GLU A 155 -2.50 -5.75 11.78
N ILE A 156 -2.01 -5.27 10.63
CA ILE A 156 -2.53 -4.08 9.95
C ILE A 156 -3.95 -4.36 9.43
N LYS A 157 -4.15 -5.50 8.76
CA LYS A 157 -5.47 -5.89 8.23
C LYS A 157 -6.51 -6.02 9.33
N SER A 158 -6.15 -6.63 10.46
CA SER A 158 -7.06 -6.77 11.60
C SER A 158 -7.55 -5.41 12.08
N ARG A 159 -6.63 -4.44 12.25
CA ARG A 159 -6.95 -3.06 12.63
C ARG A 159 -7.82 -2.38 11.60
N MET A 160 -7.57 -2.57 10.31
CA MET A 160 -8.42 -2.01 9.26
C MET A 160 -9.86 -2.55 9.31
N LEU A 161 -10.05 -3.82 9.70
CA LEU A 161 -11.35 -4.46 9.76
C LEU A 161 -12.10 -4.17 11.07
N THR A 162 -11.38 -3.88 12.15
CA THR A 162 -11.96 -3.58 13.46
C THR A 162 -12.07 -2.09 13.76
N ALA A 163 -11.30 -1.25 13.06
CA ALA A 163 -11.43 0.20 13.14
C ALA A 163 -12.80 0.60 12.60
N ARG A 164 -13.65 1.08 13.52
CA ARG A 164 -14.94 1.65 13.18
C ARG A 164 -14.67 2.91 12.37
N SER A 165 -15.07 2.93 11.09
CA SER A 165 -15.15 4.18 10.34
C SER A 165 -16.05 5.16 11.12
N PRO A 166 -15.62 6.42 11.33
CA PRO A 166 -16.50 7.45 11.88
C PRO A 166 -17.70 7.69 10.97
#